data_AF-A0A1G7NP28-F1
#
_entry.id   AF-A0A1G7NP28-F1
#
_cell.length_a   1.000
_cell.length_b   1.000
_cell.length_c   1.000
_cell.angle_alpha   90.00
_cell.angle_beta   90.00
_cell.angle_gamma   90.00
#
_symmetry.space_group_name_H-M   'P 1'
#
loop_
_entity.id
_entity.type
_entity.pdbx_description
1 polymer ?
#
loop_
_entity_poly.entity_id
_entity_poly.type
_entity_poly.pdbx_seq_one_letter_code
_entity_poly.pdbx_strand_id
1 'polypeptide(L)'
;MPSERNDAPPSTDRCHECDRAVPPNASFCPDCGADLGDPTDPAYCAECGEAFDDDDRFCSNCGASRSGGGDSASERSDRVRQTSNGSGPSSSRSASSPPESSRAFRRRVQDHLDAGWDIERDDGDRVVLVDRGIGSVGVHILLFIFTSGIGNLLYGWWHYSKLAERRRLVRGDETAARAPSSAERGGTAETVSAYVLTALLLLIGGWIAFFAATAGSPPAALIGLAFAGLGLGVAPPVRRRLDRRHEITAFGRQKTVDHRIVRPPETVDEPCVVCGEDFERGLVRRRRDETVAAGVPVRTHSIRHNYYCVDCAQSELFGDRLDASQLSEVGSAFDEEVSTSQGEEPGSDGDEPQSGGNEPTSDGEESIPEQEASIPDEIDSTDEEQALGRNE
;
A
#
# COMPACT_ATOMS: atom_id res chain seq x y z
N MET A 1 -6.11 -27.41 -44.30
CA MET A 1 -6.74 -26.59 -43.27
C MET A 1 -6.13 -26.97 -41.94
N PRO A 2 -5.24 -26.15 -41.35
CA PRO A 2 -4.75 -26.42 -40.01
C PRO A 2 -5.80 -25.98 -39.00
N SER A 3 -6.07 -26.86 -38.05
CA SER A 3 -6.98 -26.72 -36.93
C SER A 3 -6.63 -25.49 -36.08
N GLU A 4 -7.59 -24.58 -35.92
CA GLU A 4 -7.55 -23.54 -34.91
C GLU A 4 -7.45 -24.20 -33.53
N ARG A 5 -6.39 -23.88 -32.80
CA ARG A 5 -6.34 -24.10 -31.36
C ARG A 5 -7.22 -23.02 -30.73
N ASN A 6 -8.35 -23.44 -30.17
CA ASN A 6 -9.04 -22.67 -29.14
C ASN A 6 -8.19 -22.74 -27.86
N ASP A 7 -7.09 -22.00 -27.84
CA ASP A 7 -6.44 -21.63 -26.59
C ASP A 7 -7.21 -20.40 -26.08
N ALA A 8 -8.10 -20.60 -25.11
CA ALA A 8 -8.74 -19.51 -24.38
C ALA A 8 -7.65 -18.59 -23.81
N PRO A 9 -7.75 -17.25 -23.94
CA PRO A 9 -6.70 -16.36 -23.48
C PRO A 9 -6.57 -16.47 -21.95
N PRO A 10 -5.36 -16.65 -21.40
CA PRO A 10 -5.16 -16.62 -19.95
C PRO A 10 -5.47 -15.21 -19.45
N SER A 11 -6.42 -15.10 -18.54
CA SER A 11 -6.90 -13.85 -17.99
C SER A 11 -5.94 -13.30 -16.91
N THR A 12 -4.72 -12.89 -17.28
CA THR A 12 -3.80 -12.11 -16.41
C THR A 12 -2.74 -11.31 -17.20
N ASP A 13 -3.03 -10.88 -18.43
CA ASP A 13 -2.04 -10.13 -19.24
C ASP A 13 -1.77 -8.70 -18.71
N ARG A 14 -2.53 -8.24 -17.69
CA ARG A 14 -2.41 -6.90 -17.12
C ARG A 14 -2.39 -6.95 -15.60
N CYS A 15 -1.60 -6.07 -15.01
CA CYS A 15 -1.50 -5.88 -13.56
C CYS A 15 -2.78 -5.21 -13.02
N HIS A 16 -3.38 -5.75 -11.96
CA HIS A 16 -4.57 -5.15 -11.32
C HIS A 16 -4.29 -3.77 -10.69
N GLU A 17 -3.04 -3.51 -10.29
CA GLU A 17 -2.68 -2.29 -9.56
C GLU A 17 -2.33 -1.11 -10.49
N CYS A 18 -1.73 -1.40 -11.64
CA CYS A 18 -1.21 -0.36 -12.53
C CYS A 18 -1.62 -0.50 -14.00
N ASP A 19 -2.42 -1.51 -14.33
CA ASP A 19 -2.93 -1.80 -15.67
C ASP A 19 -1.85 -2.02 -16.75
N ARG A 20 -0.58 -2.17 -16.37
CA ARG A 20 0.51 -2.45 -17.32
C ARG A 20 0.47 -3.91 -17.77
N ALA A 21 0.92 -4.16 -19.00
CA ALA A 21 1.03 -5.50 -19.53
C ALA A 21 2.12 -6.29 -18.77
N VAL A 22 1.83 -7.55 -18.42
CA VAL A 22 2.72 -8.40 -17.63
C VAL A 22 3.21 -9.58 -18.48
N PRO A 23 4.51 -9.97 -18.39
CA PRO A 23 4.99 -11.20 -19.02
C PRO A 23 4.25 -12.46 -18.53
N PRO A 24 4.04 -13.46 -19.40
CA PRO A 24 3.42 -14.72 -19.00
C PRO A 24 4.30 -15.43 -17.95
N ASN A 25 3.68 -15.88 -16.85
CA ASN A 25 4.32 -16.51 -15.68
C ASN A 25 5.14 -15.57 -14.77
N ALA A 26 5.00 -14.24 -14.91
CA ALA A 26 5.58 -13.34 -13.91
C ALA A 26 4.83 -13.50 -12.57
N SER A 27 5.59 -13.62 -11.48
CA SER A 27 5.02 -13.59 -10.12
C SER A 27 4.82 -12.15 -9.64
N PHE A 28 5.52 -11.19 -10.25
CA PHE A 28 5.43 -9.77 -9.91
C PHE A 28 5.32 -8.89 -11.15
N CYS A 29 4.61 -7.76 -11.02
CA CYS A 29 4.58 -6.74 -12.06
C CYS A 29 5.94 -6.02 -12.16
N PRO A 30 6.59 -5.98 -13.35
CA PRO A 30 7.88 -5.30 -13.51
C PRO A 30 7.79 -3.77 -13.45
N ASP A 31 6.59 -3.20 -13.59
CA ASP A 31 6.39 -1.75 -13.62
C ASP A 31 6.02 -1.15 -12.27
N CYS A 32 5.23 -1.84 -11.44
CA CYS A 32 4.81 -1.34 -10.13
C CYS A 32 5.20 -2.23 -8.95
N GLY A 33 5.69 -3.46 -9.17
CA GLY A 33 6.08 -4.38 -8.10
C GLY A 33 4.92 -5.09 -7.38
N ALA A 34 3.68 -4.98 -7.89
CA ALA A 34 2.55 -5.74 -7.36
C ALA A 34 2.80 -7.25 -7.45
N ASP A 35 2.47 -7.99 -6.38
CA ASP A 35 2.44 -9.46 -6.38
C ASP A 35 1.24 -9.90 -7.21
N LEU A 36 1.47 -10.79 -8.17
CA LEU A 36 0.46 -11.27 -9.10
C LEU A 36 -0.05 -12.67 -8.72
N GLY A 37 0.37 -13.18 -7.56
CA GLY A 37 0.04 -14.53 -7.11
C GLY A 37 0.84 -15.62 -7.81
N ASP A 38 0.54 -16.88 -7.49
CA ASP A 38 1.09 -18.00 -8.27
C ASP A 38 0.23 -18.18 -9.53
N PRO A 39 0.80 -18.17 -10.74
CA PRO A 39 0.04 -18.49 -11.96
C PRO A 39 -0.50 -19.94 -11.94
N THR A 40 -0.04 -20.78 -11.02
CA THR A 40 -0.54 -22.14 -10.81
C THR A 40 -1.68 -22.24 -9.79
N ASP A 41 -1.96 -21.18 -9.02
CA ASP A 41 -3.08 -21.16 -8.09
C ASP A 41 -4.40 -21.07 -8.87
N PRO A 42 -5.41 -21.90 -8.57
CA PRO A 42 -6.67 -21.88 -9.29
C PRO A 42 -7.38 -20.53 -9.09
N ALA A 43 -7.85 -19.95 -10.19
CA ALA A 43 -8.60 -18.68 -10.17
C ALA A 43 -10.03 -18.85 -9.61
N TYR A 44 -10.57 -20.07 -9.64
CA TYR A 44 -11.93 -20.37 -9.20
C TYR A 44 -11.92 -21.48 -8.16
N CYS A 45 -12.82 -21.39 -7.20
CA CYS A 45 -13.03 -22.38 -6.17
C CYS A 45 -13.55 -23.69 -6.77
N ALA A 46 -12.86 -24.80 -6.50
CA ALA A 46 -13.29 -26.12 -6.96
C ALA A 46 -14.60 -26.60 -6.32
N GLU A 47 -14.95 -26.08 -5.13
CA GLU A 47 -16.14 -26.50 -4.38
C GLU A 47 -17.40 -25.71 -4.75
N CYS A 48 -17.29 -24.38 -4.90
CA CYS A 48 -18.47 -23.52 -5.14
C CYS A 48 -18.43 -22.76 -6.47
N GLY A 49 -17.33 -22.80 -7.21
CA GLY A 49 -17.18 -22.10 -8.49
C GLY A 49 -16.95 -20.59 -8.40
N GLU A 50 -16.99 -20.00 -7.21
CA GLU A 50 -16.72 -18.57 -7.01
C GLU A 50 -15.26 -18.24 -7.36
N ALA A 51 -15.02 -17.05 -7.93
CA ALA A 51 -13.67 -16.56 -8.14
C ALA A 51 -12.98 -16.35 -6.78
N PHE A 52 -11.71 -16.74 -6.68
CA PHE A 52 -10.91 -16.31 -5.53
C PHE A 52 -10.50 -14.86 -5.73
N ASP A 53 -10.54 -14.07 -4.65
CA ASP A 53 -9.83 -12.80 -4.64
C ASP A 53 -8.31 -13.05 -4.68
N ASP A 54 -7.56 -12.05 -5.12
CA ASP A 54 -6.10 -12.12 -5.11
C ASP A 54 -5.61 -12.33 -3.67
N ASP A 55 -4.67 -13.28 -3.48
CA ASP A 55 -4.14 -13.74 -2.18
C ASP A 55 -5.08 -14.54 -1.25
N ASP A 56 -6.33 -14.82 -1.63
CA ASP A 56 -7.23 -15.61 -0.79
C ASP A 56 -6.76 -17.06 -0.61
N ARG A 57 -6.57 -17.48 0.64
CA ARG A 57 -6.25 -18.89 0.98
C ARG A 57 -7.48 -19.78 1.03
N PHE A 58 -8.63 -19.17 1.26
CA PHE A 58 -9.93 -19.83 1.37
C PHE A 58 -10.91 -19.04 0.54
N CYS A 59 -11.87 -19.72 -0.06
CA CYS A 59 -12.87 -19.07 -0.87
C CYS A 59 -13.73 -18.20 0.05
N SER A 60 -13.82 -16.91 -0.23
CA SER A 60 -14.62 -15.97 0.55
C SER A 60 -16.12 -16.30 0.57
N ASN A 61 -16.60 -17.08 -0.41
CA ASN A 61 -17.98 -17.57 -0.46
C ASN A 61 -18.22 -18.86 0.35
N CYS A 62 -17.37 -19.89 0.20
CA CYS A 62 -17.64 -21.22 0.79
C CYS A 62 -16.61 -21.71 1.82
N GLY A 63 -15.51 -20.97 2.05
CA GLY A 63 -14.45 -21.32 2.98
C GLY A 63 -13.51 -22.44 2.52
N ALA A 64 -13.70 -23.01 1.32
CA ALA A 64 -12.83 -24.06 0.80
C ALA A 64 -11.42 -23.54 0.48
N SER A 65 -10.39 -24.31 0.80
CA SER A 65 -8.99 -23.90 0.56
C SER A 65 -8.66 -23.82 -0.93
N ARG A 66 -7.98 -22.75 -1.35
CA ARG A 66 -7.52 -22.53 -2.74
C ARG A 66 -6.53 -23.59 -3.22
N SER A 67 -5.77 -24.18 -2.30
CA SER A 67 -4.89 -25.31 -2.58
C SER A 67 -5.70 -26.61 -2.51
N GLY A 68 -6.23 -27.07 -3.64
CA GLY A 68 -6.90 -28.37 -3.73
C GLY A 68 -5.93 -29.53 -3.47
N GLY A 69 -6.15 -30.27 -2.38
CA GLY A 69 -5.87 -31.70 -2.25
C GLY A 69 -4.48 -32.22 -2.63
N GLY A 70 -3.50 -32.01 -1.74
CA GLY A 70 -2.40 -32.98 -1.55
C GLY A 70 -2.64 -33.72 -0.25
N ASP A 71 -3.24 -34.92 -0.33
CA ASP A 71 -3.51 -35.79 0.81
C ASP A 71 -2.29 -36.03 1.70
N SER A 72 -2.41 -35.69 2.99
CA SER A 72 -2.07 -36.55 4.14
C SER A 72 -1.80 -35.71 5.40
N ALA A 73 -2.85 -35.16 5.97
CA ALA A 73 -2.85 -34.72 7.37
C ALA A 73 -4.05 -35.34 8.09
N SER A 74 -4.12 -36.67 8.12
CA SER A 74 -4.87 -37.44 9.12
C SER A 74 -4.56 -38.93 9.04
N GLU A 75 -3.42 -39.35 9.59
CA GLU A 75 -3.33 -40.65 10.27
C GLU A 75 -2.50 -40.51 11.54
N ARG A 76 -3.19 -40.20 12.64
CA ARG A 76 -2.80 -40.71 13.96
C ARG A 76 -3.15 -42.19 13.96
N SER A 77 -2.16 -43.08 13.84
CA SER A 77 -2.17 -44.34 14.57
C SER A 77 -0.79 -44.98 14.67
N ASP A 78 -0.50 -45.45 15.88
CA ASP A 78 0.40 -46.55 16.23
C ASP A 78 1.93 -46.35 16.22
N ARG A 79 2.41 -45.95 17.40
CA ARG A 79 3.74 -46.29 17.91
C ARG A 79 3.91 -47.81 17.99
N VAL A 80 4.59 -48.40 17.02
CA VAL A 80 5.24 -49.70 17.19
C VAL A 80 6.72 -49.47 17.52
N ARG A 81 7.10 -49.94 18.71
CA ARG A 81 8.50 -50.14 19.14
C ARG A 81 9.21 -51.06 18.16
N GLN A 82 10.38 -50.63 17.66
CA GLN A 82 11.47 -51.56 17.39
C GLN A 82 12.82 -50.89 17.65
N THR A 83 13.41 -51.32 18.76
CA THR A 83 14.83 -51.25 19.08
C THR A 83 15.63 -52.10 18.09
N SER A 84 16.72 -51.58 17.52
CA SER A 84 18.07 -52.19 17.57
C SER A 84 19.02 -51.61 16.53
N ASN A 85 20.15 -51.08 17.02
CA ASN A 85 21.50 -51.06 16.48
C ASN A 85 21.75 -51.17 14.96
N GLY A 86 22.43 -50.14 14.45
CA GLY A 86 23.25 -50.21 13.25
C GLY A 86 24.18 -49.00 13.17
N SER A 87 25.34 -49.08 13.80
CA SER A 87 26.43 -48.09 13.63
C SER A 87 26.94 -48.14 12.19
N GLY A 88 26.80 -47.04 11.47
CA GLY A 88 27.51 -46.76 10.23
C GLY A 88 27.89 -45.28 10.19
N PRO A 89 29.12 -44.89 9.83
CA PRO A 89 29.49 -43.50 9.69
C PRO A 89 28.92 -43.00 8.35
N SER A 90 27.67 -42.57 8.38
CA SER A 90 27.02 -41.92 7.24
C SER A 90 27.58 -40.52 7.14
N SER A 91 28.42 -40.33 6.12
CA SER A 91 28.84 -39.08 5.54
C SER A 91 27.87 -37.94 5.80
N SER A 92 28.36 -36.88 6.45
CA SER A 92 27.74 -35.56 6.49
C SER A 92 27.64 -34.99 5.07
N ARG A 93 26.68 -35.50 4.29
CA ARG A 93 26.10 -34.75 3.20
C ARG A 93 25.15 -33.79 3.89
N SER A 94 25.52 -32.51 3.87
CA SER A 94 24.64 -31.39 4.19
C SER A 94 23.24 -31.75 3.75
N ALA A 95 22.34 -31.96 4.73
CA ALA A 95 20.93 -32.02 4.44
C ALA A 95 20.62 -30.66 3.83
N SER A 96 20.47 -30.63 2.51
CA SER A 96 19.95 -29.46 1.80
C SER A 96 18.68 -29.08 2.54
N SER A 97 18.68 -27.90 3.15
CA SER A 97 17.49 -27.30 3.73
C SER A 97 16.33 -27.52 2.76
N PRO A 98 15.13 -27.90 3.23
CA PRO A 98 14.00 -28.09 2.33
C PRO A 98 13.87 -26.86 1.43
N PRO A 99 13.57 -27.05 0.13
CA PRO A 99 13.49 -25.94 -0.82
C PRO A 99 12.56 -24.87 -0.26
N GLU A 100 13.06 -23.63 -0.19
CA GLU A 100 12.27 -22.48 0.25
C GLU A 100 10.94 -22.45 -0.48
N SER A 101 9.83 -22.37 0.26
CA SER A 101 8.49 -22.30 -0.35
C SER A 101 8.38 -21.07 -1.26
N SER A 102 7.61 -21.15 -2.36
CA SER A 102 7.38 -20.02 -3.28
C SER A 102 6.92 -18.76 -2.54
N ARG A 103 6.06 -18.93 -1.54
CA ARG A 103 5.56 -17.83 -0.67
C ARG A 103 6.63 -17.21 0.22
N ALA A 104 7.61 -17.97 0.70
CA ALA A 104 8.72 -17.41 1.48
C ALA A 104 9.65 -16.60 0.56
N PHE A 105 9.90 -17.12 -0.64
CA PHE A 105 10.67 -16.41 -1.67
C PHE A 105 10.00 -15.10 -2.08
N ARG A 106 8.70 -15.13 -2.40
CA ARG A 106 7.93 -13.94 -2.77
C ARG A 106 7.95 -12.88 -1.67
N ARG A 107 7.71 -13.27 -0.42
CA ARG A 107 7.80 -12.37 0.73
C ARG A 107 9.17 -11.70 0.88
N ARG A 108 10.25 -12.41 0.59
CA ARG A 108 11.60 -11.84 0.61
C ARG A 108 11.87 -10.90 -0.54
N VAL A 109 11.34 -11.18 -1.73
CA VAL A 109 11.39 -10.24 -2.86
C VAL A 109 10.65 -8.97 -2.46
N GLN A 110 9.45 -9.09 -1.90
CA GLN A 110 8.66 -7.94 -1.44
C GLN A 110 9.35 -7.11 -0.36
N ASP A 111 10.06 -7.73 0.59
CA ASP A 111 10.88 -6.98 1.56
C ASP A 111 11.95 -6.10 0.87
N HIS A 112 12.50 -6.55 -0.25
CA HIS A 112 13.45 -5.72 -1.01
C HIS A 112 12.73 -4.62 -1.79
N LEU A 113 11.56 -4.90 -2.37
CA LEU A 113 10.77 -3.85 -3.05
C LEU A 113 10.33 -2.76 -2.06
N ASP A 114 9.84 -3.16 -0.89
CA ASP A 114 9.49 -2.26 0.23
C ASP A 114 10.73 -1.45 0.69
N ALA A 115 11.93 -2.02 0.59
CA ALA A 115 13.18 -1.32 0.90
C ALA A 115 13.64 -0.34 -0.20
N GLY A 116 12.97 -0.32 -1.36
CA GLY A 116 13.23 0.59 -2.48
C GLY A 116 14.01 -0.02 -3.65
N TRP A 117 14.06 -1.34 -3.77
CA TRP A 117 14.60 -2.01 -4.96
C TRP A 117 13.55 -2.08 -6.07
N ASP A 118 13.99 -1.98 -7.33
CA ASP A 118 13.13 -2.21 -8.50
C ASP A 118 13.37 -3.60 -9.11
N ILE A 119 12.36 -4.16 -9.76
CA ILE A 119 12.50 -5.40 -10.54
C ILE A 119 13.11 -5.08 -11.93
N GLU A 120 14.18 -5.78 -12.31
CA GLU A 120 14.71 -5.75 -13.68
C GLU A 120 14.22 -6.95 -14.48
N ARG A 121 14.16 -8.13 -13.85
CA ARG A 121 13.69 -9.37 -14.48
C ARG A 121 13.13 -10.31 -13.42
N ASP A 122 12.00 -10.92 -13.73
CA ASP A 122 11.39 -12.00 -12.97
C ASP A 122 11.33 -13.27 -13.83
N ASP A 123 11.99 -14.33 -13.36
CA ASP A 123 11.99 -15.67 -13.96
C ASP A 123 11.24 -16.69 -13.05
N GLY A 124 10.44 -16.22 -12.08
CA GLY A 124 9.64 -17.02 -11.12
C GLY A 124 10.45 -17.65 -9.98
N ASP A 125 11.50 -18.40 -10.31
CA ASP A 125 12.42 -19.03 -9.34
C ASP A 125 13.66 -18.16 -9.04
N ARG A 126 13.79 -17.05 -9.76
CA ARG A 126 14.89 -16.10 -9.68
C ARG A 126 14.35 -14.71 -10.03
N VAL A 127 14.71 -13.73 -9.22
CA VAL A 127 14.39 -12.32 -9.47
C VAL A 127 15.68 -11.52 -9.47
N VAL A 128 15.87 -10.69 -10.48
CA VAL A 128 16.96 -9.71 -10.55
C VAL A 128 16.41 -8.36 -10.16
N LEU A 129 16.88 -7.86 -9.03
CA LEU A 129 16.58 -6.55 -8.50
C LEU A 129 17.67 -5.56 -8.88
N VAL A 130 17.30 -4.29 -9.00
CA VAL A 130 18.21 -3.22 -9.38
C VAL A 130 17.92 -1.93 -8.60
N ASP A 131 18.97 -1.24 -8.17
CA ASP A 131 18.90 0.09 -7.58
C ASP A 131 19.16 1.14 -8.66
N ARG A 132 18.11 1.84 -9.09
CA ARG A 132 18.18 2.87 -10.15
C ARG A 132 18.17 4.28 -9.55
N GLY A 133 19.27 4.63 -8.87
CA GLY A 133 19.48 5.98 -8.35
C GLY A 133 20.02 6.96 -9.40
N ILE A 134 19.63 8.23 -9.30
CA ILE A 134 20.14 9.33 -10.15
C ILE A 134 21.55 9.78 -9.71
N GLY A 135 21.95 9.43 -8.48
CA GLY A 135 23.28 9.71 -7.93
C GLY A 135 23.24 10.68 -6.75
N SER A 136 24.39 11.27 -6.41
CA SER A 136 24.49 12.18 -5.25
C SER A 136 23.87 13.55 -5.55
N VAL A 137 22.92 13.99 -4.71
CA VAL A 137 22.30 15.32 -4.80
C VAL A 137 23.34 16.44 -4.77
N GLY A 138 24.41 16.30 -3.98
CA GLY A 138 25.49 17.29 -3.94
C GLY A 138 26.24 17.41 -5.26
N VAL A 139 26.49 16.28 -5.95
CA VAL A 139 27.12 16.27 -7.27
C VAL A 139 26.19 16.91 -8.31
N HIS A 140 24.88 16.66 -8.22
CA HIS A 140 23.90 17.30 -9.08
C HIS A 140 23.89 18.84 -8.91
N ILE A 141 23.89 19.34 -7.69
CA ILE A 141 23.96 20.78 -7.40
C ILE A 141 25.25 21.38 -7.96
N LEU A 142 26.39 20.72 -7.72
CA LEU A 142 27.68 21.17 -8.23
C LEU A 142 27.68 21.22 -9.76
N LEU A 143 27.25 20.14 -10.43
CA LEU A 143 27.14 20.11 -11.88
C LEU A 143 26.15 21.15 -12.40
N PHE A 144 25.08 21.46 -11.67
CA PHE A 144 24.13 22.48 -12.09
C PHE A 144 24.81 23.86 -12.13
N ILE A 145 25.58 24.19 -11.10
CA ILE A 145 26.31 25.46 -11.00
C ILE A 145 27.39 25.58 -12.09
N PHE A 146 28.15 24.50 -12.34
CA PHE A 146 29.31 24.57 -13.25
C PHE A 146 29.01 24.22 -14.71
N THR A 147 27.88 23.57 -15.01
CA THR A 147 27.56 23.07 -16.36
C THR A 147 26.17 23.47 -16.85
N SER A 148 25.49 24.36 -16.12
CA SER A 148 24.14 24.85 -16.43
C SER A 148 23.10 23.74 -16.63
N GLY A 149 23.35 22.54 -16.09
CA GLY A 149 22.43 21.40 -16.16
C GLY A 149 22.83 20.27 -17.13
N ILE A 150 23.70 20.50 -18.12
CA ILE A 150 24.10 19.43 -19.06
C ILE A 150 24.83 18.29 -18.34
N GLY A 151 25.72 18.65 -17.40
CA GLY A 151 26.40 17.68 -16.55
C GLY A 151 25.43 16.86 -15.69
N ASN A 152 24.30 17.44 -15.26
CA ASN A 152 23.28 16.71 -14.51
C ASN A 152 22.64 15.60 -15.33
N LEU A 153 22.29 15.90 -16.60
CA LEU A 153 21.71 14.91 -17.49
C LEU A 153 22.68 13.76 -17.75
N LEU A 154 23.95 14.08 -18.03
CA LEU A 154 24.99 13.08 -18.27
C LEU A 154 25.31 12.24 -17.02
N TYR A 155 25.47 12.89 -15.88
CA TYR A 155 25.76 12.23 -14.61
C TYR A 155 24.59 11.36 -14.16
N GLY A 156 23.36 11.89 -14.21
CA GLY A 156 22.15 11.14 -13.89
C GLY A 156 21.98 9.93 -14.81
N TRP A 157 22.14 10.11 -16.12
CA TRP A 157 22.08 9.00 -17.08
C TRP A 157 23.18 7.96 -16.83
N TRP A 158 24.42 8.38 -16.60
CA TRP A 158 25.53 7.49 -16.34
C TRP A 158 25.34 6.71 -15.03
N HIS A 159 24.86 7.38 -13.98
CA HIS A 159 24.58 6.74 -12.70
C HIS A 159 23.41 5.75 -12.81
N TYR A 160 22.32 6.18 -13.45
CA TYR A 160 21.12 5.37 -13.68
C TYR A 160 21.38 4.15 -14.56
N SER A 161 22.27 4.25 -15.56
CA SER A 161 22.49 3.17 -16.53
C SER A 161 23.71 2.30 -16.27
N LYS A 162 24.82 2.86 -15.75
CA LYS A 162 26.10 2.14 -15.59
C LYS A 162 26.45 1.79 -14.15
N LEU A 163 26.01 2.60 -13.18
CA LEU A 163 26.25 2.35 -11.76
C LEU A 163 25.05 1.73 -11.04
N ALA A 164 24.04 1.29 -11.78
CA ALA A 164 22.90 0.59 -11.19
C ALA A 164 23.38 -0.68 -10.49
N GLU A 165 23.21 -0.73 -9.17
CA GLU A 165 23.55 -1.90 -8.37
C GLU A 165 22.55 -2.99 -8.71
N ARG A 166 23.03 -4.16 -9.13
CA ARG A 166 22.18 -5.31 -9.44
C ARG A 166 22.34 -6.38 -8.38
N ARG A 167 21.22 -6.92 -7.93
CA ARG A 167 21.18 -8.01 -6.97
C ARG A 167 20.32 -9.14 -7.50
N ARG A 168 20.85 -10.35 -7.47
CA ARG A 168 20.12 -11.55 -7.89
C ARG A 168 19.63 -12.30 -6.66
N LEU A 169 18.33 -12.46 -6.55
CA LEU A 169 17.68 -13.33 -5.57
C LEU A 169 17.31 -14.66 -6.25
N VAL A 170 17.56 -15.76 -5.55
CA VAL A 170 17.31 -17.12 -6.03
C VAL A 170 16.55 -17.86 -4.95
N ARG A 171 15.52 -18.62 -5.32
CA ARG A 171 14.81 -19.47 -4.37
C ARG A 171 15.77 -20.45 -3.69
N GLY A 172 15.76 -20.47 -2.36
CA GLY A 172 16.61 -21.32 -1.54
C GLY A 172 18.02 -20.76 -1.24
N ASP A 173 18.36 -19.56 -1.70
CA ASP A 173 19.56 -18.85 -1.26
C ASP A 173 19.32 -18.13 0.08
N GLU A 174 20.32 -17.91 0.91
CA GLU A 174 20.19 -17.22 2.22
C GLU A 174 20.53 -15.72 2.10
N THR A 175 19.91 -15.04 1.14
CA THR A 175 20.18 -13.61 0.92
C THR A 175 19.29 -12.73 1.79
N ALA A 176 19.83 -12.21 2.89
CA ALA A 176 19.12 -11.28 3.76
C ALA A 176 18.70 -9.99 3.01
N ALA A 177 17.52 -9.46 3.36
CA ALA A 177 17.07 -8.16 2.87
C ALA A 177 18.07 -7.07 3.24
N ARG A 178 18.35 -6.17 2.30
CA ARG A 178 19.24 -5.02 2.49
C ARG A 178 18.65 -3.83 1.78
N ALA A 179 18.73 -2.64 2.35
CA ALA A 179 18.37 -1.41 1.66
C ALA A 179 19.34 -1.13 0.49
N PRO A 180 18.87 -0.55 -0.62
CA PRO A 180 19.74 -0.10 -1.69
C PRO A 180 20.62 1.06 -1.20
N SER A 181 21.81 1.20 -1.80
CA SER A 181 22.77 2.25 -1.40
C SER A 181 22.24 3.67 -1.62
N SER A 182 21.29 3.85 -2.55
CA SER A 182 20.62 5.11 -2.83
C SER A 182 19.66 5.53 -1.71
N ALA A 183 18.96 4.60 -1.05
CA ALA A 183 17.97 4.90 -0.01
C ALA A 183 18.60 5.53 1.24
N GLU A 184 19.74 5.01 1.69
CA GLU A 184 20.50 5.58 2.82
C GLU A 184 20.91 7.04 2.52
N ARG A 185 21.34 7.31 1.28
CA ARG A 185 21.79 8.64 0.85
C ARG A 185 20.62 9.62 0.67
N GLY A 186 19.47 9.14 0.17
CA GLY A 186 18.25 9.93 -0.03
C GLY A 186 17.73 10.57 1.26
N GLY A 187 17.63 9.78 2.35
CA GLY A 187 17.13 10.28 3.63
C GLY A 187 17.96 11.42 4.22
N THR A 188 19.28 11.38 4.04
CA THR A 188 20.17 12.49 4.45
C THR A 188 19.97 13.74 3.60
N ALA A 189 19.80 13.60 2.29
CA ALA A 189 19.60 14.73 1.40
C ALA A 189 18.24 15.42 1.63
N GLU A 190 17.18 14.65 1.87
CA GLU A 190 15.85 15.17 2.17
C GLU A 190 15.82 15.97 3.48
N THR A 191 16.46 15.44 4.53
CA THR A 191 16.54 16.16 5.81
C THR A 191 17.35 17.44 5.67
N VAL A 192 18.49 17.41 4.98
CA VAL A 192 19.32 18.60 4.72
C VAL A 192 18.57 19.64 3.89
N SER A 193 17.90 19.23 2.80
CA SER A 193 17.18 20.16 1.94
C SER A 193 16.02 20.85 2.67
N ALA A 194 15.29 20.12 3.51
CA ALA A 194 14.22 20.67 4.34
C ALA A 194 14.76 21.73 5.34
N TYR A 195 15.92 21.51 5.96
CA TYR A 195 16.56 22.50 6.82
C TYR A 195 17.08 23.71 6.03
N VAL A 196 17.66 23.51 4.85
CA VAL A 196 18.12 24.61 3.99
C VAL A 196 16.95 25.49 3.55
N LEU A 197 15.84 24.89 3.11
CA LEU A 197 14.62 25.63 2.74
C LEU A 197 14.07 26.42 3.94
N THR A 198 14.00 25.79 5.11
CA THR A 198 13.59 26.44 6.36
C THR A 198 14.46 27.66 6.68
N ALA A 199 15.79 27.49 6.61
CA ALA A 199 16.74 28.57 6.88
C ALA A 199 16.61 29.71 5.84
N LEU A 200 16.43 29.37 4.57
CA LEU A 200 16.25 30.35 3.50
C LEU A 200 14.95 31.16 3.68
N LEU A 201 13.83 30.50 3.99
CA LEU A 201 12.56 31.19 4.26
C LEU A 201 12.64 32.09 5.49
N LEU A 202 13.32 31.65 6.55
CA LEU A 202 13.57 32.45 7.74
C LEU A 202 14.46 33.67 7.44
N LEU A 203 15.53 33.49 6.66
CA LEU A 203 16.44 34.57 6.28
C LEU A 203 15.73 35.60 5.41
N ILE A 204 15.03 35.17 4.35
CA ILE A 204 14.30 36.06 3.44
C ILE A 204 13.17 36.77 4.19
N GLY A 205 12.34 36.03 4.93
CA GLY A 205 11.23 36.60 5.70
C GLY A 205 11.71 37.59 6.76
N GLY A 206 12.78 37.24 7.49
CA GLY A 206 13.42 38.11 8.48
C GLY A 206 14.01 39.38 7.86
N TRP A 207 14.67 39.26 6.70
CA TRP A 207 15.18 40.41 5.95
C TRP A 207 14.05 41.34 5.50
N ILE A 208 13.01 40.81 4.86
CA ILE A 208 11.85 41.60 4.41
C ILE A 208 11.21 42.32 5.60
N ALA A 209 10.98 41.60 6.70
CA ALA A 209 10.38 42.17 7.91
C ALA A 209 11.24 43.31 8.51
N PHE A 210 12.55 43.12 8.59
CA PHE A 210 13.49 44.11 9.10
C PHE A 210 13.50 45.38 8.24
N PHE A 211 13.71 45.25 6.93
CA PHE A 211 13.76 46.41 6.02
C PHE A 211 12.41 47.13 5.95
N ALA A 212 11.30 46.39 5.89
CA ALA A 212 9.96 46.98 5.88
C ALA A 212 9.66 47.76 7.17
N ALA A 213 10.09 47.26 8.33
CA ALA A 213 9.97 47.96 9.59
C ALA A 213 10.79 49.25 9.60
N THR A 214 12.04 49.22 9.13
CA THR A 214 12.89 50.43 9.04
C THR A 214 12.37 51.46 8.03
N ALA A 215 11.65 51.01 6.99
CA ALA A 215 11.03 51.87 5.99
C ALA A 215 9.63 52.38 6.39
N GLY A 216 9.10 51.97 7.55
CA GLY A 216 7.78 52.40 8.02
C GLY A 216 6.60 51.82 7.23
N SER A 217 6.74 50.60 6.68
CA SER A 217 5.67 49.89 5.97
C SER A 217 5.18 48.66 6.76
N PRO A 218 4.17 48.82 7.63
CA PRO A 218 3.54 47.70 8.35
C PRO A 218 3.06 46.55 7.47
N PRO A 219 2.37 46.76 6.32
CA PRO A 219 1.89 45.64 5.51
C PRO A 219 3.05 44.82 4.92
N ALA A 220 4.15 45.45 4.52
CA ALA A 220 5.33 44.74 4.04
C ALA A 220 6.03 43.96 5.17
N ALA A 221 6.03 44.48 6.40
CA ALA A 221 6.59 43.77 7.55
C ALA A 221 5.78 42.51 7.88
N LEU A 222 4.44 42.56 7.76
CA LEU A 222 3.57 41.39 7.92
C LEU A 222 3.84 40.31 6.87
N ILE A 223 4.13 40.69 5.62
CA ILE A 223 4.52 39.74 4.58
C ILE A 223 5.83 39.03 4.95
N GLY A 224 6.84 39.78 5.40
CA GLY A 224 8.10 39.17 5.85
C GLY A 224 7.90 38.20 7.03
N LEU A 225 7.08 38.57 8.00
CA LEU A 225 6.70 37.71 9.12
C LEU A 225 5.92 36.46 8.66
N ALA A 226 5.04 36.58 7.65
CA ALA A 226 4.33 35.44 7.09
C ALA A 226 5.29 34.45 6.42
N PHE A 227 6.29 34.92 5.66
CA PHE A 227 7.33 34.07 5.09
C PHE A 227 8.17 33.37 6.17
N ALA A 228 8.56 34.09 7.22
CA ALA A 228 9.28 33.50 8.35
C ALA A 228 8.41 32.46 9.09
N GLY A 229 7.12 32.75 9.27
CA GLY A 229 6.13 31.84 9.85
C GLY A 229 5.95 30.57 9.01
N LEU A 230 5.87 30.69 7.68
CA LEU A 230 5.85 29.56 6.76
C LEU A 230 7.12 28.72 6.88
N GLY A 231 8.30 29.38 6.95
CA GLY A 231 9.58 28.69 7.20
C GLY A 231 9.55 27.87 8.48
N LEU A 232 9.06 28.43 9.58
CA LEU A 232 8.87 27.69 10.84
C LEU A 232 7.87 26.54 10.72
N GLY A 233 6.76 26.73 9.99
CA GLY A 233 5.75 25.69 9.76
C GLY A 233 6.29 24.49 8.96
N VAL A 234 7.15 24.75 7.97
CA VAL A 234 7.78 23.72 7.12
C VAL A 234 8.98 23.06 7.82
N ALA A 235 9.51 23.67 8.88
CA ALA A 235 10.64 23.13 9.63
C ALA A 235 10.39 21.67 10.05
N PRO A 236 11.32 20.74 9.77
CA PRO A 236 11.17 19.32 10.11
C PRO A 236 10.69 19.05 11.55
N PRO A 237 11.22 19.70 12.61
CA PRO A 237 10.73 19.46 13.97
C PRO A 237 9.30 19.96 14.23
N VAL A 238 8.84 20.97 13.50
CA VAL A 238 7.49 21.52 13.61
C VAL A 238 6.50 20.65 12.85
N ARG A 239 6.82 20.28 11.59
CA ARG A 239 6.03 19.32 10.81
C ARG A 239 5.79 18.02 11.58
N ARG A 240 6.87 17.42 12.10
CA ARG A 240 6.78 16.21 12.94
C ARG A 240 5.88 16.37 14.17
N ARG A 241 5.65 17.59 14.68
CA ARG A 241 4.70 17.84 15.78
C ARG A 241 3.27 18.01 15.28
N LEU A 242 3.08 18.72 14.17
CA LEU A 242 1.78 18.95 13.55
C LEU A 242 1.17 17.68 12.94
N ASP A 243 2.02 16.77 12.44
CA ASP A 243 1.61 15.44 11.97
C ASP A 243 1.10 14.56 13.13
N ARG A 244 1.47 14.90 14.36
CA ARG A 244 1.04 14.23 15.60
C ARG A 244 0.02 15.05 16.38
N ARG A 245 -0.70 15.96 15.71
CA ARG A 245 -1.71 16.78 16.38
C ARG A 245 -2.86 15.90 16.88
N HIS A 246 -3.38 16.27 18.03
CA HIS A 246 -4.58 15.71 18.62
C HIS A 246 -5.76 16.66 18.40
N GLU A 247 -6.90 16.31 18.96
CA GLU A 247 -8.05 17.20 19.02
C GLU A 247 -7.65 18.57 19.59
N ILE A 248 -8.21 19.64 19.02
CA ILE A 248 -7.85 21.02 19.36
C ILE A 248 -8.17 21.33 20.85
N THR A 249 -9.09 20.57 21.44
CA THR A 249 -9.49 20.63 22.86
C THR A 249 -8.51 19.91 23.79
N ALA A 250 -7.48 19.21 23.28
CA ALA A 250 -6.52 18.50 24.11
C ALA A 250 -5.51 19.47 24.74
N PHE A 251 -5.53 19.53 26.07
CA PHE A 251 -4.59 20.29 26.89
C PHE A 251 -4.06 19.43 28.05
N GLY A 252 -2.79 19.67 28.43
CA GLY A 252 -2.18 19.04 29.60
C GLY A 252 -1.29 17.86 29.25
N ARG A 253 -1.13 16.93 30.20
CA ARG A 253 -0.22 15.77 30.06
C ARG A 253 -0.99 14.59 29.48
N GLN A 254 -0.54 14.09 28.34
CA GLN A 254 -1.20 13.00 27.63
C GLN A 254 -0.20 11.89 27.29
N LYS A 255 -0.66 10.65 27.36
CA LYS A 255 0.10 9.48 26.93
C LYS A 255 -0.38 9.09 25.53
N THR A 256 0.54 9.08 24.58
CA THR A 256 0.26 8.71 23.19
C THR A 256 0.97 7.42 22.84
N VAL A 257 0.37 6.66 21.94
CA VAL A 257 0.87 5.35 21.51
C VAL A 257 0.82 5.31 20.00
N ASP A 258 1.97 5.17 19.36
CA ASP A 258 2.06 4.88 17.94
C ASP A 258 2.49 3.43 17.75
N HIS A 259 2.05 2.83 16.64
CA HIS A 259 2.51 1.53 16.19
C HIS A 259 3.23 1.69 14.85
N ARG A 260 4.33 0.95 14.67
CA ARG A 260 5.08 0.86 13.42
C ARG A 260 5.48 -0.58 13.20
N ILE A 261 5.26 -1.11 12.00
CA ILE A 261 5.71 -2.46 11.63
C ILE A 261 7.22 -2.41 11.38
N VAL A 262 7.94 -3.38 11.93
CA VAL A 262 9.36 -3.62 11.62
C VAL A 262 9.43 -4.71 10.56
N ARG A 263 10.16 -4.41 9.48
CA ARG A 263 10.39 -5.31 8.37
C ARG A 263 11.88 -5.33 8.04
N PRO A 264 12.43 -6.46 7.57
CA PRO A 264 13.74 -6.48 6.95
C PRO A 264 13.83 -5.37 5.88
N PRO A 265 14.94 -4.63 5.80
CA PRO A 265 16.24 -4.87 6.42
C PRO A 265 16.45 -4.26 7.81
N GLU A 266 15.44 -3.62 8.41
CA GLU A 266 15.55 -3.07 9.77
C GLU A 266 15.74 -4.23 10.76
N THR A 267 16.86 -4.23 11.48
CA THR A 267 17.16 -5.22 12.52
C THR A 267 16.92 -4.58 13.89
N VAL A 268 16.33 -5.36 14.78
CA VAL A 268 16.04 -4.96 16.16
C VAL A 268 16.78 -5.92 17.07
N ASP A 269 17.68 -5.38 17.90
CA ASP A 269 18.46 -6.17 18.86
C ASP A 269 17.65 -6.51 20.12
N GLU A 270 16.54 -5.80 20.37
CA GLU A 270 15.68 -6.07 21.52
C GLU A 270 14.72 -7.24 21.27
N PRO A 271 14.67 -8.24 22.17
CA PRO A 271 13.77 -9.37 22.03
C PRO A 271 12.31 -8.96 22.23
N CYS A 272 11.39 -9.82 21.78
CA CYS A 272 9.97 -9.64 21.98
C CYS A 272 9.64 -9.49 23.48
N VAL A 273 8.87 -8.46 23.85
CA VAL A 273 8.52 -8.16 25.24
C VAL A 273 7.58 -9.21 25.86
N VAL A 274 6.90 -10.01 25.03
CA VAL A 274 5.93 -11.02 25.46
C VAL A 274 6.58 -12.40 25.59
N CYS A 275 7.18 -12.93 24.51
CA CYS A 275 7.79 -14.26 24.51
C CYS A 275 9.29 -14.26 24.83
N GLY A 276 9.98 -13.13 24.72
CA GLY A 276 11.43 -13.02 24.96
C GLY A 276 12.31 -13.52 23.80
N GLU A 277 11.72 -13.89 22.67
CA GLU A 277 12.45 -14.40 21.50
C GLU A 277 12.87 -13.27 20.56
N ASP A 278 14.00 -13.47 19.87
CA ASP A 278 14.44 -12.61 18.77
C ASP A 278 13.52 -12.79 17.56
N PHE A 279 13.34 -11.73 16.78
CA PHE A 279 12.47 -11.75 15.61
C PHE A 279 13.01 -10.86 14.49
N GLU A 280 12.76 -11.25 13.24
CA GLU A 280 13.12 -10.44 12.06
C GLU A 280 11.99 -9.51 11.62
N ARG A 281 10.74 -9.87 11.91
CA ARG A 281 9.53 -9.11 11.61
C ARG A 281 8.69 -8.96 12.86
N GLY A 282 8.11 -7.78 13.05
CA GLY A 282 7.35 -7.51 14.26
C GLY A 282 6.68 -6.15 14.28
N LEU A 283 6.23 -5.76 15.47
CA LEU A 283 5.58 -4.48 15.74
C LEU A 283 6.38 -3.72 16.80
N VAL A 284 6.64 -2.45 16.53
CA VAL A 284 7.15 -1.50 17.52
C VAL A 284 6.01 -0.64 18.01
N ARG A 285 5.78 -0.70 19.31
CA ARG A 285 4.86 0.20 20.00
C ARG A 285 5.66 1.29 20.68
N ARG A 286 5.54 2.51 20.17
CA ARG A 286 6.21 3.70 20.70
C ARG A 286 5.25 4.47 21.60
N ARG A 287 5.49 4.41 22.92
CA ARG A 287 4.71 5.14 23.93
C ARG A 287 5.41 6.44 24.27
N ARG A 288 4.68 7.54 24.25
CA ARG A 288 5.20 8.85 24.67
C ARG A 288 4.36 9.44 25.77
N ASP A 289 5.03 10.20 26.61
CA ASP A 289 4.41 11.06 27.61
C ASP A 289 4.72 12.51 27.21
N GLU A 290 3.69 13.23 26.78
CA GLU A 290 3.82 14.54 26.16
C GLU A 290 2.92 15.57 26.83
N THR A 291 3.38 16.81 26.91
CA THR A 291 2.54 17.98 27.20
C THR A 291 1.99 18.51 25.89
N VAL A 292 0.67 18.59 25.82
CA VAL A 292 -0.11 19.02 24.68
C VAL A 292 -0.76 20.37 25.01
N ALA A 293 -0.74 21.29 24.06
CA ALA A 293 -1.45 22.56 24.14
C ALA A 293 -2.19 22.79 22.83
N ALA A 294 -3.52 22.99 22.91
CA ALA A 294 -4.40 23.16 21.77
C ALA A 294 -4.23 22.04 20.71
N GLY A 295 -4.13 20.79 21.17
CA GLY A 295 -3.88 19.63 20.31
C GLY A 295 -2.44 19.47 19.80
N VAL A 296 -1.53 20.43 20.02
CA VAL A 296 -0.15 20.32 19.55
C VAL A 296 0.79 19.84 20.65
N PRO A 297 1.58 18.76 20.43
CA PRO A 297 2.56 18.30 21.41
C PRO A 297 3.72 19.31 21.51
N VAL A 298 3.78 20.06 22.60
CA VAL A 298 4.81 21.09 22.84
C VAL A 298 6.07 20.50 23.49
N ARG A 299 5.93 19.46 24.31
CA ARG A 299 7.08 18.86 25.02
C ARG A 299 6.89 17.36 25.20
N THR A 300 7.88 16.58 24.78
CA THR A 300 7.93 15.14 25.04
C THR A 300 8.82 14.90 26.27
N HIS A 301 8.29 14.29 27.32
CA HIS A 301 9.01 14.02 28.57
C HIS A 301 9.70 12.68 28.58
N SER A 302 9.05 11.65 28.04
CA SER A 302 9.64 10.32 27.91
C SER A 302 9.13 9.62 26.66
N ILE A 303 9.99 8.79 26.09
CA ILE A 303 9.68 7.91 24.97
C ILE A 303 10.13 6.51 25.38
N ARG A 304 9.26 5.52 25.20
CA ARG A 304 9.58 4.11 25.40
C ARG A 304 9.16 3.31 24.18
N HIS A 305 9.94 2.31 23.83
CA HIS A 305 9.65 1.38 22.76
C HIS A 305 9.44 0.00 23.36
N ASN A 306 8.39 -0.67 22.93
CA ASN A 306 8.16 -2.08 23.19
C ASN A 306 8.12 -2.80 21.84
N TYR A 307 8.81 -3.93 21.76
CA TYR A 307 8.97 -4.73 20.57
C TYR A 307 8.18 -6.02 20.71
N TYR A 308 7.45 -6.41 19.67
CA TYR A 308 6.61 -7.60 19.66
C TYR A 308 6.91 -8.38 18.37
N CYS A 309 7.11 -9.70 18.47
CA CYS A 309 7.11 -10.56 17.28
C CYS A 309 5.71 -10.59 16.63
N VAL A 310 5.62 -11.07 15.39
CA VAL A 310 4.35 -11.12 14.64
C VAL A 310 3.25 -11.85 15.42
N ASP A 311 3.56 -13.01 16.01
CA ASP A 311 2.57 -13.85 16.69
C ASP A 311 2.02 -13.18 17.96
N CYS A 312 2.91 -12.57 18.76
CA CYS A 312 2.51 -11.84 19.96
C CYS A 312 1.76 -10.55 19.64
N ALA A 313 2.13 -9.85 18.55
CA ALA A 313 1.39 -8.68 18.09
C ALA A 313 -0.01 -9.05 17.58
N GLN A 314 -0.14 -10.16 16.84
CA GLN A 314 -1.41 -10.62 16.29
C GLN A 314 -2.36 -11.07 17.40
N SER A 315 -1.89 -11.84 18.37
CA SER A 315 -2.71 -12.28 19.50
C SER A 315 -3.23 -11.12 20.36
N GLU A 316 -2.45 -10.04 20.55
CA GLU A 316 -2.96 -8.83 21.24
C GLU A 316 -4.03 -8.07 20.43
N LEU A 317 -3.90 -8.04 19.10
CA LEU A 317 -4.82 -7.28 18.23
C LEU A 317 -6.13 -8.02 17.95
N PHE A 318 -6.07 -9.34 17.75
CA PHE A 318 -7.21 -10.16 17.37
C PHE A 318 -7.79 -10.97 18.54
N GLY A 319 -7.06 -11.07 19.65
CA GLY A 319 -7.48 -11.80 20.86
C GLY A 319 -7.65 -13.30 20.64
N ASP A 320 -7.57 -14.09 21.72
CA ASP A 320 -8.05 -15.48 21.75
C ASP A 320 -9.59 -15.59 21.65
N ARG A 321 -10.26 -14.65 20.97
CA ARG A 321 -11.73 -14.55 20.91
C ARG A 321 -12.22 -14.38 19.48
N LEU A 322 -11.92 -15.36 18.65
CA LEU A 322 -12.97 -15.91 17.80
C LEU A 322 -13.67 -16.98 18.65
N ASP A 323 -14.49 -16.54 19.60
CA ASP A 323 -15.59 -17.37 20.08
C ASP A 323 -16.45 -17.63 18.83
N ALA A 324 -16.34 -18.84 18.27
CA ALA A 324 -17.03 -19.29 17.06
C ALA A 324 -18.57 -19.17 17.11
N SER A 325 -19.12 -18.68 18.23
CA SER A 325 -20.55 -18.48 18.48
C SER A 325 -21.10 -17.15 17.97
N GLN A 326 -20.28 -16.12 17.70
CA GLN A 326 -20.80 -14.83 17.20
C GLN A 326 -20.89 -14.74 15.66
N LEU A 327 -20.19 -15.60 14.92
CA LEU A 327 -20.32 -15.68 13.46
C LEU A 327 -21.59 -16.41 13.00
N SER A 328 -22.18 -17.23 13.87
CA SER A 328 -23.44 -17.95 13.59
C SER A 328 -24.70 -17.08 13.70
N GLU A 329 -24.67 -15.94 14.40
CA GLU A 329 -25.86 -15.09 14.60
C GLU A 329 -26.07 -14.10 13.43
N VAL A 330 -25.01 -13.77 12.70
CA VAL A 330 -25.08 -12.93 11.50
C VAL A 330 -25.52 -13.73 10.27
N GLY A 331 -25.25 -15.04 10.23
CA GLY A 331 -25.69 -15.91 9.14
C GLY A 331 -27.20 -16.22 9.16
N SER A 332 -27.83 -16.25 10.34
CA SER A 332 -29.26 -16.60 10.47
C SER A 332 -30.23 -15.46 10.15
N ALA A 333 -29.75 -14.24 9.92
CA ALA A 333 -30.61 -13.09 9.59
C ALA A 333 -30.88 -12.94 8.08
N PHE A 334 -30.21 -13.73 7.22
CA PHE A 334 -30.32 -13.62 5.76
C PHE A 334 -31.16 -14.72 5.09
N ASP A 335 -31.62 -15.72 5.84
CA ASP A 335 -32.39 -16.86 5.29
C ASP A 335 -33.93 -16.70 5.35
N GLU A 336 -34.46 -15.60 5.91
CA GLU A 336 -35.91 -15.43 6.15
C GLU A 336 -36.61 -14.38 5.25
N GLU A 337 -36.03 -14.02 4.09
CA GLU A 337 -36.70 -13.15 3.10
C GLU A 337 -36.77 -13.70 1.66
N VAL A 338 -36.51 -15.00 1.45
CA VAL A 338 -36.69 -15.62 0.12
C VAL A 338 -37.61 -16.83 0.24
N SER A 339 -38.90 -16.57 0.43
CA SER A 339 -39.99 -17.46 0.00
C SER A 339 -41.32 -16.77 0.25
N THR A 340 -41.89 -16.07 -0.74
CA THR A 340 -43.31 -16.16 -1.16
C THR A 340 -43.56 -15.19 -2.31
N SER A 341 -43.48 -15.67 -3.56
CA SER A 341 -44.27 -15.12 -4.68
C SER A 341 -44.33 -16.13 -5.84
N GLN A 342 -45.27 -17.07 -5.75
CA GLN A 342 -45.96 -17.62 -6.93
C GLN A 342 -47.11 -16.63 -7.20
N GLY A 343 -47.46 -16.16 -8.40
CA GLY A 343 -47.30 -16.74 -9.72
C GLY A 343 -48.67 -17.13 -10.27
N GLU A 344 -49.59 -16.17 -10.51
CA GLU A 344 -50.87 -16.43 -11.18
C GLU A 344 -51.34 -15.24 -12.05
N GLU A 345 -51.75 -15.59 -13.27
CA GLU A 345 -52.11 -14.74 -14.42
C GLU A 345 -53.59 -14.29 -14.45
N PRO A 346 -54.00 -13.39 -15.37
CA PRO A 346 -55.20 -12.54 -15.22
C PRO A 346 -56.47 -13.09 -15.88
N GLY A 347 -57.63 -12.70 -15.36
CA GLY A 347 -58.95 -13.03 -15.92
C GLY A 347 -60.05 -12.02 -15.59
N SER A 348 -60.47 -11.31 -16.64
CA SER A 348 -61.73 -10.62 -17.00
C SER A 348 -62.95 -10.53 -16.04
N ASP A 349 -63.60 -9.35 -16.17
CA ASP A 349 -65.04 -9.02 -16.06
C ASP A 349 -65.71 -8.69 -14.71
N GLY A 350 -66.20 -7.44 -14.64
CA GLY A 350 -67.62 -7.18 -14.45
C GLY A 350 -68.10 -6.66 -13.08
N ASP A 351 -68.76 -5.49 -13.14
CA ASP A 351 -69.82 -4.98 -12.25
C ASP A 351 -69.46 -4.18 -10.97
N GLU A 352 -69.62 -2.85 -11.12
CA GLU A 352 -70.10 -1.88 -10.11
C GLU A 352 -71.53 -2.27 -9.59
N PRO A 353 -72.10 -1.69 -8.49
CA PRO A 353 -71.85 -0.33 -7.96
C PRO A 353 -71.95 -0.14 -6.41
N GLN A 354 -71.80 1.12 -6.01
CA GLN A 354 -72.42 1.83 -4.86
C GLN A 354 -71.66 1.98 -3.52
N SER A 355 -71.40 3.26 -3.21
CA SER A 355 -71.98 4.02 -2.08
C SER A 355 -71.03 4.53 -0.98
N GLY A 356 -70.97 5.86 -0.87
CA GLY A 356 -70.64 6.62 0.34
C GLY A 356 -69.23 7.22 0.30
N GLY A 357 -69.02 8.51 0.02
CA GLY A 357 -69.75 9.68 0.49
C GLY A 357 -69.03 10.26 1.71
N ASN A 358 -68.15 11.23 1.47
CA ASN A 358 -68.03 12.49 2.23
C ASN A 358 -66.73 13.23 1.84
N GLU A 359 -66.91 14.23 0.98
CA GLU A 359 -66.17 15.49 1.03
C GLU A 359 -66.99 16.47 1.91
N PRO A 360 -66.41 17.51 2.52
CA PRO A 360 -66.12 18.70 1.72
C PRO A 360 -64.86 19.53 2.12
N THR A 361 -64.19 20.06 1.09
CA THR A 361 -63.81 21.47 0.83
C THR A 361 -63.06 22.25 1.91
N SER A 362 -61.82 22.70 1.65
CA SER A 362 -61.38 23.95 0.97
C SER A 362 -60.76 24.86 2.04
N ASP A 363 -59.78 25.74 1.84
CA ASP A 363 -59.20 26.51 0.74
C ASP A 363 -57.71 26.71 1.10
N GLY A 364 -56.75 27.04 0.25
CA GLY A 364 -56.75 27.40 -1.15
C GLY A 364 -55.29 27.70 -1.56
N GLU A 365 -55.08 27.71 -2.88
CA GLU A 365 -54.21 28.56 -3.71
C GLU A 365 -52.83 29.04 -3.19
N GLU A 366 -51.74 29.03 -3.95
CA GLU A 366 -51.66 29.37 -5.38
C GLU A 366 -50.28 28.99 -5.99
N SER A 367 -50.30 28.67 -7.29
CA SER A 367 -49.28 28.93 -8.34
C SER A 367 -47.97 28.12 -8.45
N ILE A 368 -48.08 27.06 -9.27
CA ILE A 368 -47.14 26.47 -10.27
C ILE A 368 -47.03 27.47 -11.48
N PRO A 369 -46.19 27.38 -12.58
CA PRO A 369 -45.33 26.29 -13.11
C PRO A 369 -43.91 26.60 -13.67
N GLU A 370 -43.20 25.47 -13.84
CA GLU A 370 -42.49 24.93 -15.05
C GLU A 370 -41.62 25.82 -15.94
N GLN A 371 -40.45 25.26 -16.30
CA GLN A 371 -40.10 25.05 -17.71
C GLN A 371 -39.01 23.98 -17.87
N GLU A 372 -39.35 22.92 -18.61
CA GLU A 372 -38.44 22.01 -19.30
C GLU A 372 -37.64 22.73 -20.39
N ALA A 373 -36.42 22.26 -20.71
CA ALA A 373 -35.98 22.07 -22.10
C ALA A 373 -34.60 21.38 -22.18
N SER A 374 -34.50 20.50 -23.16
CA SER A 374 -33.40 19.60 -23.52
C SER A 374 -32.49 20.20 -24.62
N ILE A 375 -31.16 19.97 -24.54
CA ILE A 375 -30.14 19.52 -25.56
C ILE A 375 -30.04 20.28 -26.93
N PRO A 376 -28.90 20.31 -27.68
CA PRO A 376 -27.46 20.57 -27.40
C PRO A 376 -26.92 21.74 -28.29
N ASP A 377 -25.61 22.01 -28.36
CA ASP A 377 -25.00 22.41 -29.64
C ASP A 377 -23.48 22.20 -29.74
N GLU A 378 -23.12 21.79 -30.94
CA GLU A 378 -21.86 21.40 -31.54
C GLU A 378 -21.09 22.64 -32.02
N ILE A 379 -19.75 22.67 -31.90
CA ILE A 379 -18.92 23.58 -32.71
C ILE A 379 -17.80 22.77 -33.34
N ASP A 380 -18.05 22.40 -34.60
CA ASP A 380 -17.08 22.12 -35.63
C ASP A 380 -16.69 23.44 -36.34
N SER A 381 -15.39 23.67 -36.50
CA SER A 381 -14.85 24.42 -37.64
C SER A 381 -13.41 24.01 -37.89
N THR A 382 -13.27 23.05 -38.80
CA THR A 382 -12.26 23.08 -39.87
C THR A 382 -12.43 24.39 -40.67
N ASP A 383 -11.47 24.98 -41.38
CA ASP A 383 -10.55 24.44 -42.37
C ASP A 383 -9.58 25.56 -42.83
N GLU A 384 -8.67 25.14 -43.72
CA GLU A 384 -7.79 25.87 -44.64
C GLU A 384 -6.32 26.01 -44.19
N GLU A 385 -5.48 25.05 -44.59
CA GLU A 385 -4.94 24.77 -45.95
C GLU A 385 -3.59 25.48 -46.14
N GLN A 386 -2.51 24.70 -46.08
CA GLN A 386 -1.80 24.11 -47.23
C GLN A 386 -0.82 25.11 -47.89
N ALA A 387 0.47 24.76 -47.84
CA ALA A 387 1.18 24.15 -48.96
C ALA A 387 2.69 24.45 -48.94
N LEU A 388 3.44 23.50 -49.53
CA LEU A 388 4.85 23.51 -49.92
C LEU A 388 5.82 23.13 -48.78
N GLY A 389 6.35 21.91 -48.67
CA GLY A 389 6.58 20.88 -49.68
C GLY A 389 7.95 21.04 -50.32
N ARG A 390 8.81 20.04 -50.05
CA ARG A 390 9.77 19.39 -50.96
C ARG A 390 11.25 19.87 -50.97
N ASN A 391 12.11 18.87 -50.71
CA ASN A 391 13.55 18.71 -51.03
C ASN A 391 14.50 19.68 -50.31
N GLU A 392 15.62 19.26 -49.71
CA GLU A 392 16.59 18.18 -49.98
C GLU A 392 17.11 17.53 -48.69
#